data_AF-A0A9X3H025-F1
#
_entry.id   AF-A0A9X3H025-F1
#
_cell.length_a   1.000
_cell.length_b   1.000
_cell.length_c   1.000
_cell.angle_alpha   90.00
_cell.angle_beta   90.00
_cell.angle_gamma   90.00
#
_symmetry.space_group_name_H-M   'P 1'
#
loop_
_entity.id
_entity.type
_entity.pdbx_description
1 polymer ?
#
loop_
_entity_poly.entity_id
_entity_poly.type
_entity_poly.pdbx_seq_one_letter_code
_entity_poly.pdbx_strand_id
1 'polypeptide(L)' 'MTIAPHILYTKHDDPFIDGVVTLRDGKVPAEPKLGTFKLAGLNSVSLTADAFTVQPLYDPADAKYEGVTVAKVD' A
#
# COMPACT_ATOMS: atom_id res chain seq x y z
N MET A 1 1.70 -10.14 -8.26
CA MET A 1 0.87 -9.68 -7.13
C MET A 1 0.46 -8.26 -7.43
N THR A 2 -0.80 -7.92 -7.19
CA THR A 2 -1.34 -6.56 -7.34
C THR A 2 -1.70 -6.03 -5.97
N ILE A 3 -1.31 -4.80 -5.68
CA ILE A 3 -1.57 -4.10 -4.43
C ILE A 3 -2.37 -2.85 -4.78
N ALA A 4 -3.39 -2.55 -4.00
CA ALA A 4 -4.06 -1.26 -3.93
C ALA A 4 -3.27 -0.38 -2.94
N PRO A 5 -2.42 0.55 -3.38
CA PRO A 5 -1.57 1.35 -2.49
C PRO A 5 -2.35 2.50 -1.84
N HIS A 6 -2.50 2.50 -0.53
CA HIS A 6 -3.25 3.56 0.18
C HIS A 6 -2.36 4.73 0.59
N ILE A 7 -1.13 4.47 1.01
CA ILE A 7 -0.21 5.51 1.48
C ILE A 7 1.24 5.13 1.19
N LEU A 8 2.04 6.13 0.85
CA LEU A 8 3.50 6.11 0.74
C LEU A 8 4.07 7.00 1.84
N TYR A 9 4.99 6.44 2.62
CA TYR A 9 5.66 7.14 3.71
C TYR A 9 7.11 6.69 3.83
N THR A 10 7.93 7.45 4.56
CA THR A 10 9.33 7.08 4.84
C THR A 10 9.49 6.54 6.26
N LYS A 11 10.39 5.57 6.42
CA LYS A 11 10.82 5.09 7.74
C LYS A 11 12.31 4.80 7.68
N HIS A 12 13.09 5.51 8.50
CA HIS A 12 14.56 5.46 8.46
C HIS A 12 15.11 5.69 7.04
N ASP A 13 14.62 6.74 6.36
CA ASP A 13 14.99 7.13 4.99
C ASP A 13 14.63 6.12 3.88
N ASP A 14 14.01 4.98 4.22
CA ASP A 14 13.50 4.02 3.26
C ASP A 14 12.01 4.29 2.93
N PRO A 15 11.58 4.15 1.66
CA PRO A 15 10.19 4.29 1.27
C PRO A 15 9.37 3.01 1.54
N PHE A 16 8.20 3.18 2.14
CA PHE A 16 7.23 2.12 2.43
C PHE A 16 5.86 2.46 1.88
N ILE A 17 5.16 1.45 1.39
CA ILE A 17 3.77 1.52 0.97
C ILE A 17 2.94 0.67 1.90
N ASP A 18 1.89 1.26 2.48
CA ASP A 18 0.81 0.49 3.08
C ASP A 18 -0.32 0.36 2.06
N GLY A 19 -0.79 -0.86 1.85
CA GLY A 19 -1.79 -1.17 0.85
C GLY A 19 -2.42 -2.55 1.03
N VAL A 20 -3.50 -2.81 0.29
CA VAL A 20 -4.21 -4.10 0.34
C VAL A 20 -3.89 -4.92 -0.90
N VAL A 21 -3.50 -6.18 -0.71
CA VAL A 21 -3.29 -7.10 -1.84
C VAL A 21 -4.65 -7.42 -2.47
N THR A 22 -4.84 -7.03 -3.73
CA THR A 22 -6.06 -7.31 -4.49
C THR A 22 -5.94 -8.59 -5.31
N LEU A 23 -4.72 -8.97 -5.68
CA LEU A 23 -4.45 -10.19 -6.43
C LEU A 23 -3.12 -10.82 -6.03
N ARG A 24 -3.14 -12.10 -5.66
CA ARG A 24 -1.93 -12.91 -5.41
C ARG A 24 -2.07 -14.23 -6.16
N ASP A 25 -1.06 -14.56 -6.97
CA ASP A 25 -1.01 -15.79 -7.77
C ASP A 25 -2.30 -16.04 -8.59
N GLY A 26 -2.84 -14.97 -9.18
CA GLY A 26 -4.07 -15.01 -9.98
C GLY A 26 -5.36 -15.16 -9.19
N LYS A 27 -5.32 -15.12 -7.85
CA LYS A 27 -6.48 -15.24 -6.98
C LYS A 27 -6.66 -14.01 -6.09
N VAL A 28 -7.90 -13.63 -5.85
CA VAL A 28 -8.24 -12.62 -4.85
C VAL A 28 -8.05 -13.25 -3.47
N PRO A 29 -7.32 -12.60 -2.54
CA PRO A 29 -7.19 -13.11 -1.18
C PRO A 29 -8.55 -13.26 -0.49
N ALA A 30 -8.73 -14.34 0.27
CA ALA A 30 -9.99 -14.61 0.98
C ALA A 30 -10.31 -13.56 2.06
N GLU A 31 -9.29 -13.02 2.70
CA GLU A 31 -9.39 -11.94 3.67
C GLU A 31 -8.51 -10.75 3.22
N PRO A 32 -9.08 -9.56 3.00
CA PRO A 32 -8.29 -8.37 2.75
C PRO A 32 -7.51 -7.99 4.01
N LYS A 33 -6.24 -7.63 3.84
CA LYS A 33 -5.35 -7.18 4.94
C LYS A 33 -4.56 -5.98 4.46
N LEU A 34 -4.44 -4.97 5.32
CA LEU A 34 -3.51 -3.87 5.11
C LEU A 34 -2.10 -4.40 5.39
N GLY A 35 -1.27 -4.44 4.36
CA GLY A 35 0.12 -4.88 4.43
C GLY A 35 1.08 -3.72 4.20
N THR A 36 2.25 -3.80 4.83
CA THR A 36 3.35 -2.86 4.63
C THR A 36 4.39 -3.48 3.69
N PHE A 37 4.76 -2.73 2.65
CA PHE A 37 5.69 -3.16 1.61
C PHE A 37 6.84 -2.16 1.51
N LYS A 38 8.09 -2.61 1.67
CA LYS A 38 9.27 -1.78 1.42
C LYS A 38 9.40 -1.55 -0.08
N LEU A 39 9.13 -0.33 -0.56
CA LEU A 39 9.11 -0.01 -1.99
C LEU A 39 10.47 -0.26 -2.65
N ALA A 40 11.57 0.09 -1.97
CA ALA A 40 12.92 -0.15 -2.46
C ALA A 40 13.29 -1.64 -2.58
N GLY A 41 12.52 -2.55 -1.95
CA GLY A 41 12.72 -4.00 -2.05
C GLY A 41 11.82 -4.69 -3.08
N LEU A 42 10.97 -3.95 -3.80
CA LEU A 42 10.08 -4.51 -4.79
C LEU A 42 10.76 -4.56 -6.17
N ASN A 43 10.58 -5.68 -6.86
CA ASN A 43 11.08 -5.87 -8.22
C ASN A 43 9.94 -5.72 -9.23
N SER A 44 10.25 -5.14 -10.40
CA SER A 44 9.31 -5.01 -11.53
C SER A 44 8.00 -4.28 -11.18
N VAL A 45 8.08 -3.24 -10.36
CA VAL A 45 6.93 -2.40 -10.00
C VAL A 45 6.41 -1.71 -11.27
N SER A 46 5.11 -1.84 -11.51
CA SER A 46 4.41 -1.22 -12.64
C SER A 46 3.00 -0.81 -12.20
N LEU A 47 2.47 0.22 -12.86
CA LEU A 47 1.09 0.65 -12.65
C LEU A 47 0.14 -0.21 -13.48
N THR A 48 -1.02 -0.51 -12.92
CA THR A 48 -2.15 -1.10 -13.63
C THR A 48 -3.11 -0.01 -14.11
N ALA A 49 -3.91 -0.31 -15.13
CA ALA A 49 -4.99 0.59 -15.56
C ALA A 49 -6.17 0.63 -14.58
N ASP A 50 -6.26 -0.37 -13.70
CA ASP A 50 -7.36 -0.51 -12.74
C ASP A 50 -7.23 0.51 -11.60
N ALA A 51 -8.31 1.24 -11.34
CA ALA A 51 -8.48 1.99 -10.10
C ALA A 51 -8.79 1.03 -8.94
N PHE A 52 -8.59 1.51 -7.70
CA PHE A 52 -8.97 0.78 -6.50
C PHE A 52 -9.75 1.68 -5.55
N THR A 53 -10.56 1.06 -4.70
CA THR A 53 -11.28 1.75 -3.63
C THR A 53 -10.42 1.81 -2.37
N VAL A 54 -10.43 2.95 -1.69
CA VAL A 54 -9.84 3.10 -0.35
C VAL A 54 -10.48 2.08 0.59
N GLN A 55 -9.65 1.24 1.21
CA GLN A 55 -10.14 0.11 1.99
C GLN A 55 -10.42 0.57 3.42
N PRO A 56 -11.53 0.14 4.08
CA PRO A 56 -11.85 0.56 5.44
C PRO A 56 -10.81 0.19 6.50
N LEU A 57 -9.91 -0.75 6.17
CA LEU A 57 -8.79 -1.17 7.02
C LEU A 57 -7.66 -0.12 7.08
N TYR A 58 -7.66 0.85 6.17
CA TYR A 58 -6.70 1.94 6.14
C TYR A 58 -7.22 3.12 6.97
N ASP A 59 -6.48 3.47 8.02
CA ASP A 59 -6.68 4.70 8.78
C ASP A 59 -5.59 5.72 8.41
N PRO A 60 -5.91 6.79 7.67
CA PRO A 60 -4.93 7.83 7.31
C PRO A 60 -4.42 8.62 8.52
N ALA A 61 -5.10 8.56 9.67
CA ALA A 61 -4.73 9.29 10.88
C ALA A 61 -3.89 8.47 11.87
N ASP A 62 -3.50 7.23 11.51
CA ASP A 62 -2.62 6.41 12.33
C ASP A 62 -1.30 7.16 12.61
N ALA A 63 -0.92 7.22 13.90
CA ALA A 63 0.23 7.96 14.39
C ALA A 63 1.55 7.57 13.70
N LYS A 64 1.64 6.35 13.15
CA LYS A 64 2.84 5.91 12.41
C LYS A 64 3.10 6.69 11.11
N TYR A 65 2.10 7.41 10.58
CA TYR A 65 2.21 8.20 9.35
C TYR A 65 2.50 9.68 9.61
N GLU A 66 2.40 10.12 10.86
CA GLU A 66 2.55 11.53 11.24
C GLU A 66 3.99 12.02 10.95
N GLY A 67 4.11 13.13 10.20
CA GLY A 67 5.39 13.74 9.87
C GLY A 67 6.26 12.98 8.85
N VAL A 68 5.82 11.80 8.39
CA VAL A 68 6.59 10.94 7.46
C VAL A 68 5.84 10.57 6.18
N THR A 69 4.60 11.05 6.03
CA THR A 69 3.79 10.81 4.83
C THR A 69 4.39 11.55 3.62
N VAL A 70 4.56 10.83 2.51
CA VAL A 70 5.00 11.37 1.21
C VAL A 70 3.80 11.61 0.30
N ALA A 71 2.91 10.63 0.21
CA ALA A 71 1.68 10.71 -0.57
C ALA A 71 0.64 9.74 0.01
N LYS A 72 -0.63 10.10 -0.05
CA LYS A 72 -1.74 9.23 0.39
C LYS A 72 -2.94 9.44 -0.52
N VAL A 73 -3.83 8.45 -0.53
CA VAL A 73 -5.17 8.62 -1.10
C VAL A 73 -6.02 9.53 -0.20
N ASP A 74 -6.94 10.27 -0.84
CA ASP A 74 -7.89 11.18 -0.17
C ASP A 74 -9.24 10.51 0.12
#